data_AF-A0A2E8MA24-F1
#
_entry.id   AF-A0A2E8MA24-F1
#
_cell.length_a   1.000
_cell.length_b   1.000
_cell.length_c   1.000
_cell.angle_alpha   90.00
_cell.angle_beta   90.00
_cell.angle_gamma   90.00
#
_symmetry.space_group_name_H-M   'P 1'
#
loop_
_entity.id
_entity.type
_entity.pdbx_description
1 polymer ?
#
loop_
_entity_poly.entity_id
_entity_poly.type
_entity_poly.pdbx_seq_one_letter_code
_entity_poly.pdbx_strand_id
1 'polypeptide(L)'
;MAKSKKGPRILFVTPEISYVSKRLSVDAERLRAKAGGLADVSALLVHGLSSTHQDIHLAVPHYRNLFQDKGSRMHPGKRSR
;
A
#
# COMPACT_ATOMS: atom_id res chain seq x y z
N MET A 1 -37.56 7.96 -7.03
CA MET A 1 -36.88 6.91 -6.24
C MET A 1 -35.79 7.56 -5.40
N ALA A 2 -35.83 7.43 -4.08
CA ALA A 2 -34.79 8.00 -3.22
C ALA A 2 -33.46 7.28 -3.45
N LYS A 3 -32.40 8.03 -3.78
CA LYS A 3 -31.04 7.49 -3.93
C LYS A 3 -30.64 6.88 -2.59
N SER A 4 -30.45 5.56 -2.53
CA SER A 4 -29.95 4.92 -1.31
C SER A 4 -28.67 5.64 -0.89
N LYS A 5 -28.58 6.06 0.38
CA LYS A 5 -27.37 6.71 0.91
C LYS A 5 -26.28 5.65 0.96
N LYS A 6 -25.56 5.46 -0.15
CA LYS A 6 -24.33 4.66 -0.17
C LYS A 6 -23.40 5.22 0.89
N GLY A 7 -22.75 4.33 1.64
CA GLY A 7 -21.77 4.72 2.67
C GLY A 7 -20.64 5.58 2.11
N PRO A 8 -19.81 6.17 2.99
CA PRO A 8 -18.67 6.97 2.55
C PRO A 8 -17.71 6.13 1.71
N ARG A 9 -17.09 6.79 0.73
CA ARG A 9 -15.98 6.23 -0.06
C ARG A 9 -14.68 6.73 0.55
N ILE A 10 -13.80 5.82 0.94
CA ILE A 10 -12.58 6.13 1.70
C ILE A 10 -11.37 5.75 0.84
N LEU A 11 -10.53 6.72 0.52
CA LEU A 11 -9.19 6.48 -0.02
C LEU A 11 -8.18 6.57 1.12
N PHE A 12 -7.56 5.44 1.45
CA PHE A 12 -6.50 5.36 2.44
C PHE A 12 -5.15 5.41 1.72
N VAL A 13 -4.39 6.50 1.91
CA VAL A 13 -3.05 6.67 1.34
C VAL A 13 -2.04 6.53 2.48
N THR A 14 -1.15 5.54 2.38
CA THR A 14 -0.09 5.34 3.37
C THR A 14 1.23 5.00 2.71
N PRO A 15 2.36 5.53 3.22
CA PRO A 15 3.67 5.07 2.79
C PRO A 15 3.93 3.62 3.21
N GLU A 16 3.36 3.15 4.32
CA GLU A 16 3.73 1.85 4.89
C GLU A 16 2.50 1.01 5.24
N ILE A 17 2.58 -0.29 4.94
CA ILE A 17 1.57 -1.27 5.33
C ILE A 17 2.19 -2.66 5.53
N SER A 18 1.86 -3.30 6.66
CA SER A 18 2.49 -4.56 7.05
C SER A 18 1.83 -5.79 6.43
N TYR A 19 0.53 -5.71 6.10
CA TYR A 19 -0.20 -6.68 5.30
C TYR A 19 -1.44 -6.04 4.65
N VAL A 20 -1.91 -6.64 3.56
CA VAL A 20 -3.20 -6.31 2.95
C VAL A 20 -4.11 -7.53 3.11
N SER A 21 -5.40 -7.31 3.36
CA SER A 21 -6.38 -8.41 3.39
C SER A 21 -6.74 -8.83 1.97
N LYS A 22 -6.97 -10.14 1.75
CA LYS A 22 -7.46 -10.68 0.47
C LYS A 22 -8.79 -10.07 0.03
N ARG A 23 -9.54 -9.43 0.94
CA ARG A 23 -10.76 -8.68 0.62
C ARG A 23 -10.50 -7.38 -0.14
N LEU A 24 -9.33 -6.74 0.07
CA LEU A 24 -8.97 -5.49 -0.61
C LEU A 24 -8.22 -5.71 -1.92
N SER A 25 -7.50 -6.81 -2.06
CA SER A 25 -6.77 -7.13 -3.28
C SER A 25 -6.51 -8.63 -3.41
N VAL A 26 -6.56 -9.15 -4.64
CA VAL A 26 -6.18 -10.53 -4.97
C VAL A 26 -4.68 -10.76 -4.72
N ASP A 27 -3.85 -9.75 -4.99
CA ASP A 27 -2.40 -9.80 -4.82
C ASP A 27 -1.93 -9.36 -3.43
N ALA A 28 -2.82 -9.41 -2.43
CA ALA A 28 -2.58 -8.95 -1.06
C ALA A 28 -1.24 -9.40 -0.45
N GLU A 29 -0.84 -10.65 -0.69
CA GLU A 29 0.40 -11.24 -0.17
C GLU A 29 1.67 -10.57 -0.73
N ARG A 30 1.57 -9.93 -1.90
CA ARG A 30 2.67 -9.21 -2.56
C ARG A 30 2.67 -7.72 -2.24
N LEU A 31 1.60 -7.18 -1.68
CA LEU A 31 1.39 -5.75 -1.41
C LEU A 31 1.85 -5.34 -0.01
N ARG A 32 3.10 -5.66 0.33
CA ARG A 32 3.70 -5.26 1.61
C ARG A 32 4.71 -4.15 1.41
N ALA A 33 4.55 -3.06 2.16
CA ALA A 33 5.43 -1.90 2.10
C ALA A 33 5.93 -1.55 3.50
N LYS A 34 7.13 -2.04 3.84
CA LYS A 34 7.85 -1.76 5.11
C LYS A 34 7.11 -2.26 6.38
N ALA A 35 7.86 -2.60 7.43
CA ALA A 35 7.34 -3.18 8.66
C ALA A 35 7.84 -2.36 9.85
N GLY A 36 6.97 -1.51 10.38
CA GLY A 36 7.17 -0.65 11.53
C GLY A 36 5.80 -0.29 12.12
N GLY A 37 5.75 0.45 13.23
CA GLY A 37 4.50 0.69 13.96
C GLY A 37 3.38 1.30 13.12
N LEU A 38 3.69 2.24 12.22
CA LEU A 38 2.70 2.83 11.31
C LEU A 38 2.07 1.80 10.36
N ALA A 39 2.88 0.84 9.90
CA ALA A 39 2.47 -0.18 8.96
C ALA A 39 1.41 -1.11 9.58
N ASP A 40 1.58 -1.48 10.85
CA ASP A 40 0.65 -2.32 11.60
C ASP A 40 -0.63 -1.57 11.95
N VAL A 41 -0.52 -0.32 12.41
CA VAL A 41 -1.67 0.54 12.68
C VAL A 41 -2.51 0.75 11.43
N SER A 42 -1.86 1.02 10.29
CA SER A 42 -2.53 1.20 8.99
C SER A 42 -3.27 -0.07 8.56
N ALA A 43 -2.62 -1.24 8.68
CA ALA A 43 -3.22 -2.51 8.30
C ALA A 43 -4.44 -2.86 9.16
N LEU A 44 -4.34 -2.65 10.48
CA LEU A 44 -5.45 -2.88 11.42
C LEU A 44 -6.65 -1.96 11.14
N LEU A 45 -6.40 -0.67 10.89
CA LEU A 45 -7.45 0.30 10.57
C LEU A 45 -8.17 -0.05 9.26
N VAL A 46 -7.41 -0.29 8.18
CA VAL A 46 -7.98 -0.64 6.88
C VAL A 46 -8.75 -1.97 6.96
N HIS A 47 -8.21 -2.96 7.67
CA HIS A 47 -8.89 -4.23 7.89
C HIS A 47 -10.21 -4.05 8.64
N GLY A 48 -10.19 -3.31 9.75
CA GLY A 48 -11.38 -3.01 10.55
C GLY A 48 -12.47 -2.32 9.73
N LEU A 49 -12.12 -1.29 8.97
CA LEU A 49 -13.07 -0.58 8.10
C LEU A 49 -13.61 -1.50 6.99
N SER A 50 -12.77 -2.34 6.38
CA SER A 50 -13.17 -3.25 5.30
C SER A 50 -14.16 -4.35 5.73
N SER A 51 -14.18 -4.68 7.02
CA SER A 51 -15.16 -5.62 7.56
C SER A 51 -16.60 -5.09 7.54
N THR A 52 -16.79 -3.77 7.42
CA THR A 52 -18.10 -3.10 7.54
C THR A 52 -18.77 -2.72 6.21
N HIS A 53 -18.44 -3.39 5.10
CA HIS A 53 -18.96 -3.06 3.74
C HIS A 53 -18.76 -1.60 3.31
N GLN A 54 -17.76 -0.92 3.87
CA GLN A 54 -17.37 0.42 3.41
C GLN A 54 -16.54 0.32 2.14
N ASP A 55 -16.80 1.24 1.21
CA ASP A 55 -16.10 1.37 -0.06
C ASP A 55 -14.70 1.95 0.18
N ILE A 56 -13.71 1.07 0.37
CA ILE A 56 -12.35 1.44 0.79
C ILE A 56 -11.36 1.07 -0.30
N HIS A 57 -10.60 2.07 -0.70
CA HIS A 57 -9.50 1.95 -1.64
C HIS A 57 -8.19 2.19 -0.88
N LEU A 58 -7.20 1.32 -1.09
CA LEU A 58 -5.87 1.46 -0.50
C LEU A 58 -4.87 1.87 -1.58
N ALA A 59 -4.12 2.94 -1.34
CA ALA A 59 -3.01 3.38 -2.18
C ALA A 59 -1.70 3.31 -1.39
N VAL A 60 -0.76 2.49 -1.88
CA VAL A 60 0.59 2.35 -1.33
C VAL A 60 1.64 2.49 -2.42
N PRO A 61 2.81 3.09 -2.15
CA PRO A 61 3.87 3.22 -3.14
C PRO A 61 4.48 1.86 -3.54
N HIS A 62 4.74 1.68 -4.84
CA HIS A 62 5.53 0.54 -5.32
C HIS A 62 7.04 0.83 -5.16
N TYR A 63 7.54 0.84 -3.93
CA TYR A 63 8.92 1.28 -3.61
C TYR A 63 10.02 0.57 -4.40
N ARG A 64 9.84 -0.73 -4.70
CA ARG A 64 10.81 -1.48 -5.53
C ARG A 64 11.03 -0.84 -6.90
N ASN A 65 9.97 -0.34 -7.53
CA ASN A 65 10.04 0.29 -8.85
C ASN A 65 10.52 1.73 -8.71
N LEU A 66 10.08 2.42 -7.66
CA LEU A 66 10.45 3.81 -7.40
C LEU A 66 11.97 4.01 -7.18
N PHE A 67 12.66 2.98 -6.67
CA PHE A 67 14.09 3.03 -6.39
C PHE A 67 14.97 2.09 -7.24
N GLN A 68 14.39 1.32 -8.16
CA GLN A 68 15.14 0.39 -9.02
C GLN A 68 16.17 1.11 -9.92
N ASP A 69 15.87 2.34 -10.34
CA ASP A 69 16.64 3.05 -11.38
C ASP A 69 17.76 3.94 -10.85
N LYS A 70 17.99 3.97 -9.53
CA LYS A 70 19.09 4.77 -8.94
C LYS A 70 20.43 4.04 -8.89
N GLY A 71 20.45 2.71 -9.06
CA GLY A 71 21.67 1.90 -9.05
C GLY A 71 22.39 1.81 -10.40
N SER A 72 21.66 1.93 -11.51
CA SER A 72 22.23 1.81 -12.88
C SER A 72 22.87 3.12 -13.37
N ARG A 73 22.55 4.25 -12.73
CA ARG A 73 23.10 5.58 -13.04
C ARG A 73 24.44 5.87 -12.36
N MET A 74 25.03 4.89 -11.66
CA MET A 74 26.44 5.00 -11.27
C MET A 74 27.31 4.96 -12.52
N HIS A 75 28.03 6.07 -12.74
CA HIS A 75 29.03 6.20 -13.80
C HIS A 75 30.01 5.01 -13.81
N PRO A 76 30.44 4.53 -14.99
CA PRO A 76 31.49 3.52 -15.11
C PRO A 76 32.83 4.17 -14.74
N GLY A 77 33.11 4.29 -13.44
CA GLY A 77 34.26 5.01 -12.94
C GLY A 77 34.81 4.34 -11.68
N LYS A 78 35.89 3.59 -11.88
CA LYS A 78 36.80 2.99 -10.88
C LYS A 78 36.35 1.67 -10.24
N ARG A 79 36.50 0.59 -11.01
CA ARG A 79 37.25 -0.58 -10.49
C ARG A 79 38.73 -0.18 -10.46
N SER A 80 39.21 0.30 -9.31
CA SER A 80 40.63 0.19 -9.00
C SER A 80 40.89 -1.24 -8.55
N ARG A 81 42.02 -1.76 -9.03
CA ARG A 81 42.56 -3.10 -8.76
C ARG A 81 42.63 -3.43 -7.28
#